data_AF-A0A349EW66-F1
#
_entry.id   AF-A0A349EW66-F1
#
_cell.length_a   1.000
_cell.length_b   1.000
_cell.length_c   1.000
_cell.angle_alpha   90.00
_cell.angle_beta   90.00
_cell.angle_gamma   90.00
#
_symmetry.space_group_name_H-M   'P 1'
#
loop_
_entity.id
_entity.type
_entity.pdbx_description
1 polymer ?
#
loop_
_entity_poly.entity_id
_entity_poly.type
_entity_poly.pdbx_seq_one_letter_code
_entity_poly.pdbx_strand_id
1 'polypeptide(L)'
;VVGITYFLIRIVGKYGGAFVGCKITKKSKKVTNYLGLALIPQAGVAIGLAFMGERMLPAEIGSTFLSIILCSSVLYEMTGPLLAKFALFKSGAIEPSLIKNKDI
;
A
#
# COMPACT_ATOMS: atom_id res chain seq x y z
N VAL A 1 10.84 2.18 17.56
CA VAL A 1 11.57 2.87 16.46
C VAL A 1 11.51 2.08 15.16
N VAL A 2 12.00 0.83 15.13
CA VAL A 2 12.07 -0.01 13.90
C VAL A 2 10.75 -0.08 13.11
N GLY A 3 9.61 -0.28 13.78
CA GLY A 3 8.31 -0.34 13.08
C GLY A 3 7.91 0.97 12.38
N ILE A 4 8.16 2.12 13.00
CA ILE A 4 7.90 3.43 12.38
C ILE A 4 8.82 3.65 11.17
N THR A 5 10.11 3.33 11.34
CA THR A 5 11.09 3.40 10.25
C THR A 5 10.68 2.52 9.07
N TYR A 6 10.28 1.28 9.35
CA TYR A 6 9.77 0.34 8.35
C TYR A 6 8.56 0.90 7.61
N PHE A 7 7.57 1.42 8.37
CA PHE A 7 6.34 1.98 7.82
C PHE A 7 6.61 3.13 6.85
N LEU A 8 7.49 4.07 7.23
CA LEU A 8 7.84 5.23 6.42
C LEU A 8 8.65 4.84 5.17
N ILE A 9 9.69 4.01 5.33
CA ILE A 9 10.50 3.52 4.21
C ILE A 9 9.62 2.80 3.20
N ARG A 10 8.65 2.01 3.66
CA ARG A 10 7.74 1.28 2.79
C ARG A 10 6.84 2.20 1.96
N ILE A 11 6.30 3.27 2.58
CA ILE A 11 5.50 4.27 1.86
C ILE A 11 6.34 4.96 0.78
N VAL A 12 7.52 5.47 1.16
CA VAL A 12 8.43 6.17 0.24
C VAL A 12 8.88 5.24 -0.89
N GLY A 13 9.24 4.00 -0.58
CA GLY A 13 9.67 3.00 -1.56
C GLY A 13 8.56 2.63 -2.54
N LYS A 14 7.33 2.42 -2.06
CA LYS A 14 6.16 2.15 -2.94
C LYS A 14 5.86 3.33 -3.84
N TYR A 15 5.86 4.55 -3.31
CA TYR A 15 5.57 5.75 -4.08
C TYR A 15 6.67 6.03 -5.12
N GLY A 16 7.92 6.09 -4.66
CA GLY A 16 9.08 6.35 -5.52
C GLY A 16 9.27 5.27 -6.59
N GLY A 17 9.15 3.99 -6.21
CA GLY A 17 9.25 2.88 -7.15
C GLY A 17 8.15 2.90 -8.22
N ALA A 18 6.90 3.16 -7.82
CA ALA A 18 5.80 3.31 -8.76
C ALA A 18 6.01 4.51 -9.70
N PHE A 19 6.44 5.66 -9.16
CA PHE A 19 6.69 6.87 -9.93
C PHE A 19 7.79 6.66 -10.98
N VAL A 20 8.93 6.10 -10.57
CA VAL A 20 10.05 5.80 -11.48
C VAL A 20 9.63 4.76 -12.51
N GLY A 21 8.97 3.68 -12.10
CA GLY A 21 8.48 2.65 -13.02
C GLY A 21 7.49 3.19 -14.07
N CYS A 22 6.56 4.04 -13.66
CA CYS A 22 5.64 4.72 -14.57
C CYS A 22 6.36 5.67 -15.54
N LYS A 23 7.40 6.37 -15.07
CA LYS A 23 8.20 7.26 -15.92
C LYS A 23 8.99 6.49 -16.98
N ILE A 24 9.61 5.37 -16.60
CA ILE A 24 10.33 4.48 -17.53
C ILE A 24 9.38 3.91 -18.59
N THR A 25 8.18 3.51 -18.18
CA THR A 25 7.15 2.94 -19.07
C THR A 25 6.29 3.99 -19.79
N LYS A 26 6.64 5.28 -19.69
CA LYS A 26 5.96 6.42 -20.34
C LYS A 26 4.45 6.46 -20.12
N LYS A 27 3.99 6.11 -18.90
CA LYS A 27 2.56 6.20 -18.54
C LYS A 27 2.12 7.67 -18.40
N SER A 28 0.80 7.89 -18.41
CA SER A 28 0.25 9.24 -18.24
C SER A 28 0.63 9.84 -16.88
N LYS A 29 0.72 11.18 -16.82
CA LYS A 29 1.06 11.90 -15.58
C LYS A 29 0.08 11.60 -14.44
N LYS A 30 -1.20 11.44 -14.76
CA LYS A 30 -2.23 11.07 -13.78
C LYS A 30 -1.93 9.71 -13.15
N VAL A 31 -1.65 8.68 -13.95
CA VAL A 31 -1.28 7.36 -13.41
C VAL A 31 0.03 7.42 -12.62
N THR A 32 1.04 8.10 -13.16
CA THR A 32 2.36 8.22 -12.53
C THR A 32 2.31 8.83 -11.13
N ASN A 33 1.50 9.87 -10.93
CA ASN A 33 1.44 10.59 -9.65
C ASN A 33 0.58 9.90 -8.58
N TYR A 34 -0.42 9.10 -8.99
CA TYR A 34 -1.42 8.54 -8.08
C TYR A 34 -1.28 7.02 -7.87
N LEU A 35 -0.62 6.29 -8.76
CA LEU A 35 -0.43 4.84 -8.62
C LEU A 35 0.29 4.48 -7.30
N GLY A 36 1.31 5.25 -6.91
CA GLY A 36 2.03 5.02 -5.67
C GLY A 36 1.13 5.00 -4.43
N LEU A 37 0.13 5.89 -4.38
CA LEU A 37 -0.84 5.96 -3.27
C LEU A 37 -1.76 4.73 -3.23
N ALA A 38 -2.14 4.21 -4.40
CA ALA A 38 -2.96 2.99 -4.50
C ALA A 38 -2.22 1.71 -4.08
N LEU A 39 -0.88 1.73 -4.07
CA LEU A 39 -0.03 0.57 -3.76
C LEU A 39 0.45 0.50 -2.29
N ILE A 40 0.18 1.56 -1.50
CA ILE A 40 0.43 1.61 -0.06
C ILE A 40 -0.44 0.59 0.70
N PRO A 41 -1.77 0.53 0.50
CA PRO A 41 -2.61 -0.44 1.21
C PRO A 41 -2.24 -1.88 0.90
N GLN A 42 -1.91 -2.64 1.94
CA GLN A 42 -1.60 -4.06 1.82
C GLN A 42 -1.85 -4.76 3.17
N ALA A 43 -2.58 -5.88 3.15
CA ALA A 43 -2.90 -6.64 4.37
C ALA A 43 -2.66 -8.16 4.21
N GLY A 44 -3.60 -8.89 3.61
CA GLY A 44 -3.64 -10.36 3.66
C GLY A 44 -2.33 -11.06 3.30
N VAL A 45 -1.71 -10.71 2.16
CA VAL A 45 -0.48 -11.38 1.70
C VAL A 45 0.69 -11.20 2.68
N ALA A 46 0.98 -9.98 3.15
CA ALA A 46 2.09 -9.79 4.10
C ALA A 46 1.78 -10.31 5.49
N ILE A 47 0.52 -10.31 5.94
CA ILE A 47 0.18 -10.95 7.21
C ILE A 47 0.51 -12.44 7.14
N GLY A 48 0.09 -13.12 6.07
CA GLY A 48 0.40 -14.54 5.84
C GLY A 48 1.92 -14.80 5.78
N LEU A 49 2.67 -13.99 5.03
CA LEU A 49 4.13 -14.09 4.96
C LEU A 49 4.80 -13.76 6.30
N ALA A 50 4.22 -12.88 7.13
CA ALA A 50 4.75 -12.55 8.44
C ALA A 50 4.63 -13.73 9.41
N PHE A 51 3.49 -14.43 9.42
CA PHE A 51 3.32 -15.66 10.19
C PHE A 51 4.27 -16.78 9.75
N MET A 52 4.54 -16.90 8.44
CA MET A 52 5.54 -17.83 7.94
C MET A 52 6.94 -17.43 8.39
N GLY A 53 7.29 -16.15 8.27
CA GLY A 53 8.59 -15.62 8.67
C GLY A 53 8.86 -15.75 10.17
N GLU A 54 7.86 -15.54 11.02
CA GLU A 54 7.96 -15.75 12.47
C GLU A 54 8.44 -17.17 12.80
N ARG A 55 7.91 -18.17 12.10
CA ARG A 55 8.26 -19.60 12.32
C ARG A 55 9.64 -19.98 11.80
N MET A 56 10.18 -19.21 10.85
CA MET A 56 11.47 -19.48 10.21
C MET A 56 12.63 -18.70 10.86
N LEU A 57 12.32 -17.62 11.59
CA LEU A 57 13.30 -16.76 12.24
C LEU A 57 13.55 -17.18 13.71
N PRO A 58 14.68 -16.78 14.29
CA PRO A 58 14.88 -16.90 15.74
C PRO A 58 13.74 -16.24 16.52
N ALA A 59 13.28 -16.86 17.61
CA ALA A 59 12.02 -16.53 18.29
C ALA A 59 11.85 -15.02 18.63
N GLU A 60 12.91 -14.38 19.12
CA GLU A 60 12.89 -12.96 19.49
C GLU A 60 12.75 -12.03 18.28
N ILE A 61 13.40 -12.39 17.15
CA ILE A 61 13.34 -11.64 15.90
C ILE A 61 12.00 -11.89 15.19
N GLY A 62 11.54 -13.14 15.17
CA GLY A 62 10.30 -13.56 14.51
C GLY A 62 9.07 -12.88 15.11
N SER A 63 8.94 -12.89 16.44
CA SER A 63 7.83 -12.23 17.16
C SER A 63 7.82 -10.71 16.95
N THR A 64 9.00 -10.09 16.96
CA THR A 64 9.17 -8.65 16.67
C THR A 64 8.78 -8.33 15.22
N PHE A 65 9.22 -9.14 14.26
CA PHE A 65 8.90 -9.00 12.85
C PHE A 65 7.39 -9.11 12.60
N LEU A 66 6.74 -10.16 13.13
CA LEU A 66 5.30 -10.33 13.03
C LEU A 66 4.57 -9.10 13.57
N SER A 67 4.94 -8.65 14.76
CA SER A 67 4.33 -7.47 15.41
C SER A 67 4.45 -6.21 14.54
N ILE A 68 5.61 -5.97 13.92
CA ILE A 68 5.81 -4.83 13.03
C ILE A 68 4.88 -4.90 11.82
N ILE A 69 4.76 -6.08 11.18
CA ILE A 69 3.91 -6.25 10.00
C ILE A 69 2.43 -6.11 10.35
N LEU A 70 1.97 -6.74 11.44
CA LEU A 70 0.58 -6.65 11.89
C LEU A 70 0.20 -5.21 12.21
N CYS A 71 0.98 -4.50 13.03
CA CYS A 71 0.71 -3.11 13.36
C CYS A 71 0.73 -2.21 12.12
N SER A 72 1.66 -2.42 11.19
CA SER A 72 1.72 -1.64 9.94
C SER A 72 0.50 -1.92 9.05
N SER A 73 0.08 -3.18 8.93
CA SER A 73 -1.10 -3.56 8.13
C SER A 73 -2.38 -2.97 8.68
N VAL A 74 -2.57 -2.91 10.00
CA VAL A 74 -3.72 -2.21 10.60
C VAL A 74 -3.76 -0.74 10.18
N LEU A 75 -2.62 -0.03 10.26
CA LEU A 75 -2.53 1.37 9.82
C LEU A 75 -2.84 1.53 8.32
N TYR A 76 -2.37 0.59 7.50
CA TYR A 76 -2.65 0.57 6.06
C TYR A 76 -4.11 0.24 5.73
N GLU A 77 -4.80 -0.58 6.53
CA GLU A 77 -6.22 -0.88 6.31
C GLU A 77 -7.12 0.28 6.74
N MET A 78 -6.75 1.02 7.77
CA MET A 78 -7.47 2.24 8.18
C MET A 78 -7.38 3.36 7.13
N THR A 79 -6.19 3.55 6.55
CA THR A 79 -5.93 4.62 5.56
C THR A 79 -6.14 4.18 4.11
N GLY A 80 -6.12 2.87 3.88
CA GLY A 80 -6.05 2.25 2.57
C GLY A 80 -7.22 2.53 1.65
N PRO A 81 -8.47 2.30 2.08
CA PRO A 81 -9.66 2.56 1.26
C PRO A 81 -9.73 4.02 0.81
N LEU A 82 -9.36 4.96 1.69
CA LEU A 82 -9.36 6.39 1.38
C LEU A 82 -8.30 6.73 0.32
N LEU A 83 -7.06 6.25 0.51
CA LEU A 83 -5.96 6.48 -0.43
C LEU A 83 -6.20 5.82 -1.79
N ALA A 84 -6.66 4.58 -1.80
CA ALA A 84 -6.98 3.85 -3.02
C ALA A 84 -8.12 4.53 -3.79
N LYS A 85 -9.22 4.90 -3.09
CA LYS A 85 -10.33 5.64 -3.69
C LYS A 85 -9.84 6.95 -4.30
N PHE A 86 -9.09 7.76 -3.54
CA PHE A 86 -8.53 9.02 -4.03
C PHE A 86 -7.64 8.82 -5.26
N ALA A 87 -6.75 7.84 -5.23
CA ALA A 87 -5.84 7.53 -6.33
C ALA A 87 -6.59 7.10 -7.60
N LEU A 88 -7.65 6.29 -7.47
CA LEU A 88 -8.45 5.83 -8.61
C LEU A 88 -9.22 6.97 -9.26
N PHE A 89 -9.83 7.86 -8.49
CA PHE A 89 -10.52 9.03 -9.03
C PHE A 89 -9.56 10.03 -9.68
N LYS A 90 -8.45 10.34 -9.01
CA LYS A 90 -7.50 11.34 -9.51
C LYS A 90 -6.66 10.84 -10.68
N SER A 91 -6.42 9.52 -10.76
CA SER A 91 -5.78 8.93 -11.95
C SER A 91 -6.69 8.95 -13.19
N GLY A 92 -8.01 9.11 -12.99
CA GLY A 92 -9.02 8.99 -14.04
C GLY A 92 -9.38 7.54 -14.36
N ALA A 93 -8.99 6.58 -13.51
CA ALA A 93 -9.35 5.17 -13.67
C ALA A 93 -10.84 4.92 -13.36
N ILE A 94 -11.46 5.77 -12.53
CA ILE A 94 -12.90 5.75 -12.26
C ILE A 94 -13.47 7.13 -12.56
N GLU A 95 -14.48 7.19 -13.43
CA GLU A 95 -15.23 8.42 -13.67
C GLU A 95 -16.29 8.62 -12.56
N PRO A 96 -16.39 9.82 -11.95
CA PRO A 96 -17.40 10.12 -10.93
C PRO A 96 -18.85 9.92 -11.40
N SER A 97 -19.11 10.05 -12.70
CA SER A 97 -20.41 9.83 -13.34
C SER A 97 -20.89 8.38 -13.25
N LEU A 98 -19.97 7.41 -13.15
CA LEU A 98 -20.29 5.98 -13.09
C LEU A 98 -20.77 5.52 -11.71
N ILE A 99 -20.52 6.30 -10.66
CA ILE A 99 -21.02 6.01 -9.31
C ILE A 99 -22.41 6.62 -9.10
N LYS A 100 -22.70 7.79 -9.69
CA LYS A 100 -24.02 8.45 -9.61
C LYS A 100 -25.16 7.66 -10.25
N ASN A 101 -24.86 6.75 -11.17
CA ASN A 101 -25.86 6.01 -11.95
C ASN A 101 -26.16 4.62 -11.36
N LYS A 102 -25.73 4.35 -10.13
CA LYS A 102 -25.93 3.06 -9.44
C LYS A 102 -26.98 3.11 -8.32
N ASP A 103 -27.71 4.22 -8.23
CA ASP A 103 -28.80 4.46 -7.27
C ASP A 103 -30.20 4.37 -7.92
N ILE A 104 -30.37 3.56 -8.98
CA ILE A 104 -31.67 3.18 -9.55
C ILE A 104 -31.84 1.66 -9.44
#